data_AF-A0A6C0D709-F1
#
_entry.id   AF-A0A6C0D709-F1
#
_cell.length_a   1.000
_cell.length_b   1.000
_cell.length_c   1.000
_cell.angle_alpha   90.00
_cell.angle_beta   90.00
_cell.angle_gamma   90.00
#
_symmetry.space_group_name_H-M   'P 1'
#
loop_
_entity.id
_entity.type
_entity.pdbx_description
1 polymer ?
#
loop_
_entity_poly.entity_id
_entity_poly.type
_entity_poly.pdbx_seq_one_letter_code
_entity_poly.pdbx_strand_id
1 'polypeptide(L)'
;MYNTIHLLPYIDCALLDSESINTNSLFKTKGFTEKDNPRTVSNKLYNSKVVYIHPDAFDYWSDVLVILQEKKELPIKLFIFTGSDLYFEDDVLEIMTCFFSKSKFFIQNYIGNHPNCIMIPIGSTTLYNKPIVKKCNFAMPDITLNCGYRHDFRKFIERNEHFKPYILPKLPNDVYFDVLASLRFASTPRGNGHDTCRFWECIMLGVIPIVEKDIFYERLCETYPSLPFIMLDKWDNLNDMIEMLDEKLYKNIMDASDLTVLSEDFWISKVKEIVNS
;
A
#
# COMPACT_ATOMS: atom_id res chain seq x y z
N MET A 1 -5.64 5.78 -14.03
CA MET A 1 -4.80 6.61 -13.14
C MET A 1 -5.09 6.06 -11.77
N TYR A 2 -4.08 5.52 -11.10
CA TYR A 2 -4.28 4.94 -9.80
C TYR A 2 -4.89 6.03 -8.90
N ASN A 3 -5.90 5.72 -8.09
CA ASN A 3 -6.27 6.51 -6.91
C ASN A 3 -5.18 6.34 -5.83
N THR A 4 -3.91 6.30 -6.25
CA THR A 4 -2.75 6.44 -5.40
C THR A 4 -2.70 7.88 -4.95
N ILE A 5 -2.16 8.04 -3.76
CA ILE A 5 -1.70 9.32 -3.26
C ILE A 5 -0.75 9.92 -4.30
N HIS A 6 -1.19 10.92 -5.06
CA HIS A 6 -0.39 11.47 -6.15
C HIS A 6 0.63 12.49 -5.62
N LEU A 7 1.66 11.98 -4.94
CA LEU A 7 2.72 12.78 -4.32
C LEU A 7 3.78 13.30 -5.31
N LEU A 8 3.71 12.88 -6.58
CA LEU A 8 4.68 13.22 -7.63
C LEU A 8 5.00 14.72 -7.77
N PRO A 9 4.04 15.67 -7.65
CA PRO A 9 4.34 17.09 -7.71
C PRO A 9 5.26 17.55 -6.58
N TYR A 10 5.22 16.87 -5.43
CA TYR A 10 5.98 17.18 -4.21
C TYR A 10 7.32 16.45 -4.13
N ILE A 11 7.56 15.46 -5.00
CA ILE A 11 8.85 14.76 -5.09
C ILE A 11 9.86 15.66 -5.81
N ASP A 12 10.97 15.97 -5.15
CA ASP A 12 12.05 16.78 -5.72
C ASP A 12 12.95 15.92 -6.61
N CYS A 13 13.30 14.73 -6.14
CA CYS A 13 14.22 13.78 -6.76
C CYS A 13 13.66 12.36 -6.62
N ALA A 14 13.71 11.58 -7.68
CA ALA A 14 13.35 10.17 -7.66
C ALA A 14 14.59 9.32 -7.97
N LEU A 15 14.82 8.29 -7.17
CA LEU A 15 15.96 7.40 -7.27
C LEU A 15 15.44 6.00 -7.61
N LEU A 16 15.82 5.49 -8.79
CA LEU A 16 15.35 4.20 -9.32
C LEU A 16 16.55 3.41 -9.86
N ASP A 17 16.34 2.14 -10.18
CA ASP A 17 17.27 1.40 -11.03
C ASP A 17 16.92 1.59 -12.52
N SER A 18 17.81 1.13 -13.41
CA SER A 18 17.61 1.18 -14.87
C SER A 18 16.34 0.50 -15.38
N GLU A 19 15.82 -0.53 -14.71
CA GLU A 19 14.62 -1.26 -15.12
C GLU A 19 13.36 -0.50 -14.68
N SER A 20 13.33 -0.12 -13.41
CA SER A 20 12.24 0.60 -12.73
C SER A 20 11.94 1.96 -13.36
N ILE A 21 12.94 2.69 -13.88
CA ILE A 21 12.68 3.98 -14.56
C ILE A 21 11.91 3.82 -15.88
N ASN A 22 12.06 2.66 -16.55
CA ASN A 22 11.38 2.40 -17.82
C ASN A 22 9.91 2.06 -17.62
N THR A 23 9.59 1.38 -16.52
CA THR A 23 8.22 1.02 -16.13
C THR A 23 7.49 2.19 -15.45
N ASN A 24 8.22 3.13 -14.84
CA ASN A 24 7.66 4.29 -14.15
C ASN A 24 7.86 5.59 -14.94
N SER A 25 7.15 5.73 -16.06
CA SER A 25 7.27 6.89 -16.96
C SER A 25 7.02 8.26 -16.30
N LEU A 26 6.28 8.28 -15.19
CA LEU A 26 6.01 9.45 -14.35
C LEU A 26 7.28 10.11 -13.78
N PHE A 27 8.35 9.33 -13.58
CA PHE A 27 9.61 9.83 -13.04
C PHE A 27 10.64 10.21 -14.10
N LYS A 28 10.36 10.07 -15.41
CA LYS A 28 11.36 10.32 -16.46
C LYS A 28 12.02 11.71 -16.42
N THR A 29 11.33 12.72 -15.89
CA THR A 29 11.85 14.10 -15.83
C THR A 29 12.52 14.45 -14.50
N LYS A 30 12.36 13.61 -13.47
CA LYS A 30 12.88 13.84 -12.11
C LYS A 30 13.71 12.67 -11.56
N GLY A 31 13.79 11.59 -12.31
CA GLY A 31 14.35 10.30 -11.94
C GLY A 31 15.81 10.18 -12.30
N PHE A 32 16.57 9.52 -11.42
CA PHE A 32 17.96 9.17 -11.60
C PHE A 32 18.13 7.67 -11.38
N THR A 33 19.09 7.12 -12.11
CA THR A 33 19.53 5.73 -12.09
C THR A 33 21.01 5.65 -11.73
N GLU A 34 21.49 4.43 -11.48
CA GLU A 34 22.91 4.13 -11.26
C GLU A 34 23.80 4.52 -12.47
N LYS A 35 23.20 4.78 -13.64
CA LYS A 35 23.90 5.18 -14.87
C LYS A 35 24.05 6.69 -15.02
N ASP A 36 23.34 7.48 -14.21
CA ASP A 36 23.38 8.93 -14.31
C ASP A 36 24.68 9.52 -13.75
N ASN A 37 25.06 10.70 -14.23
CA ASN A 37 26.29 11.34 -13.81
C ASN A 37 26.27 11.63 -12.29
N PRO A 38 27.22 11.09 -11.49
CA PRO A 38 27.19 11.23 -10.04
C PRO A 38 27.21 12.68 -9.53
N ARG A 39 27.84 13.61 -10.27
CA ARG A 39 27.85 15.04 -9.90
C ARG A 39 26.47 15.65 -10.07
N THR A 40 25.76 15.29 -11.14
CA THR A 40 24.38 15.75 -11.39
C THR A 40 23.45 15.23 -10.30
N VAL A 41 23.52 13.94 -10.00
CA VAL A 41 22.72 13.29 -8.94
C VAL A 41 22.98 13.95 -7.58
N SER A 42 24.26 14.09 -7.21
CA SER A 42 24.66 14.71 -5.95
C SER A 42 24.17 16.16 -5.83
N ASN A 43 24.37 16.98 -6.87
CA ASN A 43 23.87 18.35 -6.89
C ASN A 43 22.34 18.41 -6.72
N LYS A 44 21.61 17.47 -7.33
CA LYS A 44 20.15 17.41 -7.18
C LYS A 44 19.76 17.05 -5.75
N LEU A 45 20.39 16.04 -5.15
CA LEU A 45 20.10 15.60 -3.79
C LEU A 45 20.37 16.68 -2.74
N TYR A 46 21.45 17.46 -2.89
CA TYR A 46 21.73 18.61 -2.00
C TYR A 46 20.72 19.76 -2.10
N ASN A 47 19.81 19.72 -3.08
CA ASN A 47 18.72 20.69 -3.25
C ASN A 47 17.33 20.04 -3.10
N SER A 48 17.25 18.82 -2.57
CA SER A 48 16.01 18.05 -2.45
C SER A 48 15.60 17.89 -0.99
N LYS A 49 14.35 18.21 -0.68
CA LYS A 49 13.72 17.97 0.63
C LYS A 49 12.88 16.70 0.64
N VAL A 50 12.29 16.33 -0.50
CA VAL A 50 11.48 15.12 -0.65
C VAL A 50 12.12 14.22 -1.70
N VAL A 51 12.55 13.04 -1.27
CA VAL A 51 13.22 12.07 -2.13
C VAL A 51 12.39 10.79 -2.21
N TYR A 52 12.07 10.39 -3.43
CA TYR A 52 11.50 9.07 -3.69
C TYR A 52 12.62 8.06 -3.97
N ILE A 53 12.48 6.86 -3.44
CA ILE A 53 13.39 5.73 -3.72
C ILE A 53 12.51 4.54 -4.11
N HIS A 54 12.70 4.02 -5.32
CA HIS A 54 12.06 2.77 -5.72
C HIS A 54 12.59 1.65 -4.81
N PRO A 55 11.73 0.82 -4.18
CA PRO A 55 12.20 -0.22 -3.26
C PRO A 55 13.24 -1.17 -3.86
N ASP A 56 13.09 -1.53 -5.13
CA ASP A 56 14.03 -2.44 -5.82
C ASP A 56 15.44 -1.85 -6.01
N ALA A 57 15.58 -0.53 -5.85
CA ALA A 57 16.84 0.19 -5.92
C ALA A 57 17.35 0.67 -4.56
N PHE A 58 16.70 0.22 -3.47
CA PHE A 58 16.97 0.71 -2.11
C PHE A 58 18.43 0.53 -1.69
N ASP A 59 18.99 -0.68 -1.82
CA ASP A 59 20.33 -0.99 -1.32
C ASP A 59 21.37 -0.02 -1.91
N TYR A 60 21.42 0.09 -3.24
CA TYR A 60 22.35 0.99 -3.93
C TYR A 60 22.16 2.45 -3.51
N TRP A 61 20.92 2.94 -3.48
CA TRP A 61 20.68 4.35 -3.19
C TRP A 61 20.85 4.70 -1.71
N SER A 62 20.61 3.76 -0.80
CA SER A 62 20.87 3.93 0.62
C SER A 62 22.35 4.16 0.88
N ASP A 63 23.24 3.36 0.27
CA ASP A 63 24.69 3.54 0.35
C ASP A 63 25.14 4.91 -0.18
N VAL A 64 24.63 5.30 -1.35
CA VAL A 64 24.95 6.60 -1.95
C VAL A 64 24.51 7.76 -1.04
N LEU A 65 23.31 7.66 -0.47
CA LEU A 65 22.76 8.68 0.42
C LEU A 65 23.56 8.81 1.71
N VAL A 66 23.97 7.69 2.31
CA VAL A 66 24.84 7.68 3.51
C VAL A 66 26.18 8.34 3.21
N ILE A 67 26.85 7.97 2.11
CA ILE A 67 28.14 8.56 1.71
C ILE A 67 28.02 10.08 1.48
N LEU A 68 26.92 10.53 0.89
CA LEU A 68 26.68 11.96 0.67
C LEU A 68 26.40 12.68 2.01
N GLN A 69 25.55 12.09 2.85
CA GLN A 69 25.20 12.62 4.17
C GLN A 69 26.43 12.81 5.06
N GLU A 70 27.38 11.87 5.04
CA GLU A 70 28.64 11.96 5.78
C GLU A 70 29.55 13.10 5.30
N LYS A 71 29.54 13.40 4.00
CA LYS A 71 30.34 14.49 3.43
C LYS A 71 29.75 15.86 3.77
N LYS A 72 28.43 15.96 3.71
CA LYS A 72 27.67 17.17 4.03
C LYS A 72 26.21 16.77 4.29
N GLU A 73 25.62 17.34 5.34
CA GLU A 73 24.20 17.12 5.66
C GLU A 73 23.31 17.44 4.45
N LEU A 74 22.55 16.45 4.01
CA LEU A 74 21.52 16.56 2.99
C LEU A 74 20.25 17.17 3.63
N PRO A 75 19.56 18.11 2.96
CA PRO A 75 18.39 18.77 3.52
C PRO A 75 17.11 17.93 3.43
N ILE A 76 17.22 16.60 3.30
CA ILE A 76 16.10 15.70 3.05
C ILE A 76 15.24 15.59 4.31
N LYS A 77 13.97 15.92 4.18
CA LYS A 77 12.96 15.87 5.25
C LYS A 77 12.05 14.65 5.14
N LEU A 78 11.84 14.15 3.92
CA LEU A 78 10.94 13.04 3.66
C LEU A 78 11.52 12.09 2.61
N PHE A 79 11.53 10.81 2.95
CA PHE A 79 11.72 9.71 2.00
C PHE A 79 10.38 9.04 1.68
N ILE A 80 10.19 8.62 0.43
CA ILE A 80 8.99 7.90 -0.03
C ILE A 80 9.42 6.61 -0.75
N PHE A 81 8.90 5.46 -0.31
CA PHE A 81 9.18 4.13 -0.88
C PHE A 81 7.86 3.47 -1.28
N THR A 82 7.61 3.38 -2.58
CA THR A 82 6.41 2.74 -3.13
C THR A 82 6.70 2.13 -4.50
N GLY A 83 5.79 1.30 -5.00
CA GLY A 83 5.83 0.78 -6.36
C GLY A 83 6.44 -0.60 -6.53
N SER A 84 6.70 -1.33 -5.43
CA SER A 84 7.19 -2.71 -5.44
C SER A 84 6.41 -3.59 -4.46
N ASP A 85 6.50 -4.90 -4.66
CA ASP A 85 6.01 -5.92 -3.71
C ASP A 85 6.98 -6.13 -2.53
N LEU A 86 8.18 -5.53 -2.56
CA LEU A 86 9.13 -5.54 -1.44
C LEU A 86 8.54 -4.86 -0.20
N TYR A 87 8.91 -5.39 0.96
CA TYR A 87 8.53 -4.86 2.27
C TYR A 87 9.76 -4.36 3.03
N PHE A 88 9.51 -3.49 4.00
CA PHE A 88 10.55 -2.97 4.88
C PHE A 88 10.20 -3.25 6.34
N GLU A 89 11.22 -3.56 7.12
CA GLU A 89 11.19 -3.63 8.57
C GLU A 89 12.26 -2.70 9.16
N ASP A 90 12.30 -2.59 10.47
CA ASP A 90 13.15 -1.59 11.15
C ASP A 90 14.64 -1.87 10.89
N ASP A 91 15.06 -3.12 10.90
CA ASP A 91 16.46 -3.53 10.69
C ASP A 91 16.95 -3.13 9.29
N VAL A 92 16.11 -3.28 8.26
CA VAL A 92 16.44 -2.88 6.88
C VAL A 92 16.62 -1.35 6.77
N LEU A 93 15.89 -0.59 7.58
CA LEU A 93 15.92 0.87 7.58
C LEU A 93 16.85 1.46 8.63
N GLU A 94 17.48 0.65 9.48
CA GLU A 94 18.23 1.11 10.65
C GLU A 94 19.31 2.13 10.24
N ILE A 95 20.11 1.79 9.23
CA ILE A 95 21.17 2.67 8.72
C ILE A 95 20.58 4.00 8.24
N MET A 96 19.53 3.96 7.42
CA MET A 96 18.88 5.16 6.91
C MET A 96 18.31 6.02 8.04
N THR A 97 17.62 5.42 9.00
CA THR A 97 17.02 6.14 10.14
C THR A 97 18.07 6.70 11.10
N CYS A 98 19.25 6.08 11.23
CA CYS A 98 20.38 6.64 11.97
C CYS A 98 20.94 7.91 11.31
N PHE A 99 21.27 7.83 10.01
CA PHE A 99 21.88 8.94 9.28
C PHE A 99 20.90 10.08 8.99
N PHE A 100 19.62 9.76 8.87
CA PHE A 100 18.52 10.68 8.59
C PHE A 100 17.51 10.71 9.75
N SER A 101 18.02 10.80 10.99
CA SER A 101 17.21 10.77 12.22
C SER A 101 16.15 11.86 12.36
N LYS A 102 16.28 12.96 11.59
CA LYS A 102 15.29 14.06 11.52
C LYS A 102 14.29 13.91 10.37
N SER A 103 14.53 12.98 9.46
CA SER A 103 13.67 12.74 8.30
C SER A 103 12.51 11.81 8.66
N LYS A 104 11.42 11.92 7.94
CA LYS A 104 10.31 10.96 7.95
C LYS A 104 10.39 10.04 6.74
N PHE A 105 9.78 8.88 6.86
CA PHE A 105 9.81 7.81 5.84
C PHE A 105 8.37 7.37 5.58
N PHE A 106 7.88 7.57 4.37
CA PHE A 106 6.57 7.10 3.91
C PHE A 106 6.79 5.82 3.12
N ILE A 107 6.25 4.70 3.60
CA ILE A 107 6.69 3.38 3.15
C ILE A 107 5.48 2.49 2.84
N GLN A 108 5.36 2.02 1.60
CA GLN A 108 4.44 0.95 1.23
C GLN A 108 4.98 -0.39 1.72
N ASN A 109 4.11 -1.35 2.08
CA ASN A 109 4.52 -2.65 2.61
C ASN A 109 5.42 -2.55 3.86
N TYR A 110 5.19 -1.57 4.73
CA TYR A 110 5.97 -1.46 5.96
C TYR A 110 5.41 -2.33 7.07
N ILE A 111 6.26 -3.15 7.69
CA ILE A 111 5.88 -4.07 8.78
C ILE A 111 6.60 -3.78 10.10
N GLY A 112 7.45 -2.75 10.13
CA GLY A 112 8.16 -2.28 11.32
C GLY A 112 7.33 -1.34 12.21
N ASN A 113 7.97 -0.74 13.23
CA ASN A 113 7.34 0.17 14.18
C ASN A 113 8.24 1.35 14.59
N HIS A 114 9.07 1.83 13.67
CA HIS A 114 9.98 2.94 13.91
C HIS A 114 9.22 4.29 13.91
N PRO A 115 9.46 5.21 14.88
CA PRO A 115 8.69 6.45 15.05
C PRO A 115 8.83 7.49 13.93
N ASN A 116 9.82 7.32 13.05
CA ASN A 116 9.97 8.15 11.85
C ASN A 116 9.34 7.52 10.60
N CYS A 117 8.89 6.28 10.68
CA CYS A 117 8.30 5.56 9.57
C CYS A 117 6.77 5.60 9.67
N ILE A 118 6.14 5.92 8.55
CA ILE A 118 4.70 5.97 8.38
C ILE A 118 4.38 5.07 7.21
N MET A 119 3.60 4.03 7.45
CA MET A 119 3.08 3.19 6.38
C MET A 119 2.17 4.00 5.47
N ILE A 120 2.26 3.80 4.16
CA ILE A 120 1.34 4.42 3.19
C ILE A 120 0.68 3.36 2.31
N PRO A 121 -0.59 3.55 1.90
CA PRO A 121 -1.30 2.63 1.02
C PRO A 121 -0.66 2.53 -0.37
N ILE A 122 -0.59 1.31 -0.91
CA ILE A 122 -0.34 1.06 -2.35
C ILE A 122 -1.41 1.71 -3.25
N GLY A 123 -2.61 1.96 -2.70
CA GLY A 123 -3.74 2.57 -3.40
C GLY A 123 -4.47 1.60 -4.34
N SER A 124 -5.15 2.13 -5.36
CA SER A 124 -5.85 1.35 -6.40
C SER A 124 -5.59 1.90 -7.78
N THR A 125 -5.74 1.04 -8.79
CA THR A 125 -5.52 1.31 -10.22
C THR A 125 -6.58 2.18 -10.90
N THR A 126 -7.79 2.29 -10.33
CA THR A 126 -8.98 2.71 -11.09
C THR A 126 -9.85 3.71 -10.34
N LEU A 127 -10.29 4.75 -11.06
CA LEU A 127 -11.31 5.70 -10.59
C LEU A 127 -12.71 5.07 -10.79
N TYR A 128 -13.42 4.81 -9.68
CA TYR A 128 -14.82 4.41 -9.71
C TYR A 128 -15.71 5.63 -9.49
N ASN A 129 -16.57 5.96 -10.45
CA ASN A 129 -17.38 7.18 -10.44
C ASN A 129 -18.91 6.92 -10.46
N LYS A 130 -19.33 5.66 -10.34
CA LYS A 130 -20.75 5.30 -10.31
C LYS A 130 -21.29 5.34 -8.88
N PRO A 131 -22.60 5.57 -8.68
CA PRO A 131 -23.23 5.45 -7.37
C PRO A 131 -23.05 4.04 -6.80
N ILE A 132 -22.63 3.95 -5.54
CA ILE A 132 -22.43 2.68 -4.84
C ILE A 132 -23.75 2.26 -4.19
N VAL A 133 -24.21 1.04 -4.49
CA VAL A 133 -25.42 0.44 -3.90
C VAL A 133 -25.10 -0.97 -3.43
N LYS A 134 -25.21 -1.21 -2.12
CA LYS A 134 -24.92 -2.51 -1.48
C LYS A 134 -26.08 -3.49 -1.72
N LYS A 135 -25.78 -4.61 -2.40
CA LYS A 135 -26.75 -5.65 -2.81
C LYS A 135 -26.46 -6.99 -2.15
N CYS A 136 -25.20 -7.39 -2.11
CA CYS A 136 -24.77 -8.68 -1.58
C CYS A 136 -23.99 -8.49 -0.29
N ASN A 137 -24.12 -9.43 0.64
CA ASN A 137 -23.36 -9.36 1.89
C ASN A 137 -21.90 -9.69 1.66
N PHE A 138 -21.60 -10.85 1.10
CA PHE A 138 -20.23 -11.32 0.97
C PHE A 138 -20.00 -12.01 -0.37
N ALA A 139 -18.79 -11.87 -0.90
CA ALA A 139 -18.31 -12.70 -1.99
C ALA A 139 -16.77 -12.84 -1.94
N MET A 140 -16.26 -13.80 -2.68
CA MET A 140 -14.84 -14.06 -2.88
C MET A 140 -14.49 -13.77 -4.33
N PRO A 141 -13.99 -12.56 -4.65
CA PRO A 141 -13.56 -12.21 -6.00
C PRO A 141 -12.45 -13.14 -6.51
N ASP A 142 -12.43 -13.36 -7.83
CA ASP A 142 -11.36 -14.14 -8.46
C ASP A 142 -9.96 -13.58 -8.14
N ILE A 143 -9.00 -14.48 -8.03
CA ILE A 143 -7.62 -14.15 -7.66
C ILE A 143 -6.65 -14.76 -8.66
N THR A 144 -5.58 -14.02 -8.97
CA THR A 144 -4.48 -14.57 -9.76
C THR A 144 -3.65 -15.53 -8.91
N LEU A 145 -3.21 -16.64 -9.50
CA LEU A 145 -2.36 -17.62 -8.82
C LEU A 145 -0.87 -17.29 -9.06
N ASN A 146 -0.46 -16.09 -8.66
CA ASN A 146 0.90 -15.59 -8.88
C ASN A 146 1.85 -15.76 -7.68
N CYS A 147 1.34 -16.22 -6.52
CA CYS A 147 2.10 -16.37 -5.28
C CYS A 147 1.57 -17.52 -4.42
N GLY A 148 2.40 -18.02 -3.48
CA GLY A 148 2.03 -19.13 -2.61
C GLY A 148 0.75 -18.88 -1.79
N TYR A 149 0.62 -17.69 -1.20
CA TYR A 149 -0.55 -17.32 -0.39
C TYR A 149 -1.88 -17.44 -1.13
N ARG A 150 -1.91 -17.05 -2.42
CA ARG A 150 -3.11 -17.16 -3.26
C ARG A 150 -3.40 -18.60 -3.68
N HIS A 151 -2.36 -19.43 -3.86
CA HIS A 151 -2.56 -20.86 -4.07
C HIS A 151 -3.17 -21.51 -2.82
N ASP A 152 -2.71 -21.14 -1.63
CA ASP A 152 -3.23 -21.72 -0.39
C ASP A 152 -4.66 -21.27 -0.10
N PHE A 153 -4.98 -19.99 -0.33
CA PHE A 153 -6.36 -19.51 -0.28
C PHE A 153 -7.26 -20.23 -1.30
N ARG A 154 -6.76 -20.49 -2.52
CA ARG A 154 -7.50 -21.23 -3.54
C ARG A 154 -7.81 -22.67 -3.08
N LYS A 155 -6.82 -23.37 -2.53
CA LYS A 155 -7.02 -24.72 -1.95
C LYS A 155 -8.03 -24.69 -0.79
N PHE A 156 -7.96 -23.66 0.05
CA PHE A 156 -8.90 -23.44 1.15
C PHE A 156 -10.35 -23.31 0.65
N ILE A 157 -10.59 -22.53 -0.41
CA ILE A 157 -11.92 -22.43 -1.01
C ILE A 157 -12.36 -23.77 -1.61
N GLU A 158 -11.47 -24.42 -2.37
CA GLU A 158 -11.80 -25.66 -3.11
C GLU A 158 -12.14 -26.84 -2.19
N ARG A 159 -11.50 -26.94 -1.02
CA ARG A 159 -11.80 -27.99 -0.02
C ARG A 159 -13.11 -27.75 0.75
N ASN A 160 -13.67 -26.54 0.71
CA ASN A 160 -14.84 -26.13 1.48
C ASN A 160 -16.03 -25.87 0.55
N GLU A 161 -16.77 -26.92 0.19
CA GLU A 161 -17.80 -26.85 -0.86
C GLU A 161 -18.93 -25.85 -0.60
N HIS A 162 -19.22 -25.55 0.67
CA HIS A 162 -20.24 -24.58 1.06
C HIS A 162 -19.88 -23.14 0.63
N PHE A 163 -18.62 -22.88 0.25
CA PHE A 163 -18.20 -21.59 -0.32
C PHE A 163 -18.54 -21.39 -1.79
N LYS A 164 -18.90 -22.45 -2.54
CA LYS A 164 -19.23 -22.36 -3.98
C LYS A 164 -20.18 -21.20 -4.34
N PRO A 165 -21.24 -20.89 -3.57
CA PRO A 165 -22.16 -19.79 -3.88
C PRO A 165 -21.55 -18.38 -3.78
N TYR A 166 -20.42 -18.24 -3.07
CA TYR A 166 -19.79 -16.95 -2.81
C TYR A 166 -18.63 -16.66 -3.76
N ILE A 167 -18.16 -17.64 -4.54
CA ILE A 167 -17.03 -17.47 -5.45
C ILE A 167 -17.49 -16.71 -6.69
N LEU A 168 -16.82 -15.61 -7.00
CA LEU A 168 -17.03 -14.89 -8.24
C LEU A 168 -16.08 -15.41 -9.32
N PRO A 169 -16.53 -15.50 -10.58
CA PRO A 169 -15.64 -15.81 -11.69
C PRO A 169 -14.69 -14.65 -11.96
N LYS A 170 -13.69 -14.88 -12.82
CA LYS A 170 -12.89 -13.79 -13.38
C LYS A 170 -13.80 -12.88 -14.21
N LEU A 171 -13.84 -11.60 -13.86
CA LEU A 171 -14.66 -10.59 -14.52
C LEU A 171 -13.77 -9.59 -15.28
N PRO A 172 -14.27 -8.99 -16.39
CA PRO A 172 -13.67 -7.79 -16.97
C PRO A 172 -13.58 -6.66 -15.92
N ASN A 173 -12.58 -5.78 -16.04
CA ASN A 173 -12.29 -4.77 -15.00
C ASN A 173 -13.50 -3.88 -14.66
N ASP A 174 -14.22 -3.39 -15.67
CA ASP A 174 -15.40 -2.54 -15.48
C ASP A 174 -16.53 -3.25 -14.73
N VAL A 175 -16.77 -4.52 -15.06
CA VAL A 175 -17.76 -5.37 -14.39
C VAL A 175 -17.30 -5.77 -12.99
N TYR A 176 -16.01 -6.05 -12.81
CA TYR A 176 -15.40 -6.39 -11.53
C TYR A 176 -15.65 -5.30 -10.50
N PHE A 177 -15.38 -4.04 -10.83
CA PHE A 177 -15.58 -2.93 -9.89
C PHE A 177 -17.06 -2.69 -9.58
N ASP A 178 -17.96 -2.86 -10.55
CA ASP A 178 -19.41 -2.79 -10.29
C ASP A 178 -19.88 -3.88 -9.33
N VAL A 179 -19.39 -5.10 -9.52
CA VAL A 179 -19.70 -6.23 -8.63
C VAL A 179 -19.11 -5.99 -7.26
N LEU A 180 -17.82 -5.62 -7.16
CA LEU A 180 -17.14 -5.35 -5.91
C LEU A 180 -17.84 -4.23 -5.13
N ALA A 181 -18.19 -3.12 -5.79
CA ALA A 181 -18.91 -2.00 -5.16
C ALA A 181 -20.26 -2.42 -4.56
N SER A 182 -20.90 -3.45 -5.13
CA SER A 182 -22.18 -3.98 -4.65
C SER A 182 -22.07 -4.87 -3.40
N LEU A 183 -20.86 -5.24 -2.97
CA LEU A 183 -20.63 -6.09 -1.81
C LEU A 183 -20.54 -5.27 -0.51
N ARG A 184 -20.96 -5.86 0.62
CA ARG A 184 -20.66 -5.32 1.96
C ARG A 184 -19.29 -5.80 2.46
N PHE A 185 -18.94 -7.06 2.18
CA PHE A 185 -17.71 -7.72 2.57
C PHE A 185 -17.07 -8.44 1.37
N ALA A 186 -15.74 -8.52 1.33
CA ALA A 186 -15.03 -9.29 0.30
C ALA A 186 -13.75 -9.91 0.84
N SER A 187 -13.41 -11.13 0.40
CA SER A 187 -12.11 -11.72 0.73
C SER A 187 -10.97 -11.02 0.00
N THR A 188 -9.92 -10.66 0.73
CA THR A 188 -8.72 -10.02 0.17
C THR A 188 -7.47 -10.78 0.58
N PRO A 189 -7.24 -11.99 0.03
CA PRO A 189 -6.05 -12.75 0.34
C PRO A 189 -4.79 -12.03 -0.11
N ARG A 190 -3.73 -12.22 0.69
CA ARG A 190 -2.40 -11.64 0.47
C ARG A 190 -1.90 -11.91 -0.96
N GLY A 191 -1.16 -10.95 -1.51
CA GLY A 191 -0.48 -11.07 -2.80
C GLY A 191 0.97 -11.52 -2.64
N ASN A 192 1.83 -11.07 -3.56
CA ASN A 192 3.28 -11.12 -3.37
C ASN A 192 3.67 -10.20 -2.19
N GLY A 193 3.29 -8.92 -2.27
CA GLY A 193 3.37 -7.98 -1.17
C GLY A 193 2.32 -8.24 -0.08
N HIS A 194 2.56 -7.65 1.09
CA HIS A 194 1.60 -7.63 2.19
C HIS A 194 0.44 -6.67 1.89
N ASP A 195 0.79 -5.50 1.35
CA ASP A 195 -0.12 -4.44 0.96
C ASP A 195 -0.72 -4.73 -0.42
N THR A 196 -2.02 -5.07 -0.46
CA THR A 196 -2.67 -5.49 -1.71
C THR A 196 -3.60 -4.42 -2.27
N CYS A 197 -3.57 -4.21 -3.59
CA CYS A 197 -4.52 -3.30 -4.25
C CYS A 197 -5.97 -3.64 -3.92
N ARG A 198 -6.31 -4.93 -3.84
CA ARG A 198 -7.69 -5.39 -3.58
C ARG A 198 -8.19 -4.92 -2.21
N PHE A 199 -7.32 -4.92 -1.20
CA PHE A 199 -7.65 -4.42 0.13
C PHE A 199 -8.12 -2.96 0.05
N TRP A 200 -7.34 -2.09 -0.60
CA TRP A 200 -7.71 -0.68 -0.75
C TRP A 200 -8.89 -0.46 -1.69
N GLU A 201 -8.98 -1.22 -2.79
CA GLU A 201 -10.15 -1.23 -3.68
C GLU A 201 -11.45 -1.48 -2.93
N CYS A 202 -11.45 -2.44 -2.00
CA CYS A 202 -12.61 -2.70 -1.15
C CYS A 202 -12.96 -1.45 -0.33
N ILE A 203 -11.99 -0.90 0.40
CA ILE A 203 -12.22 0.22 1.31
C ILE A 203 -12.72 1.47 0.56
N MET A 204 -12.14 1.82 -0.58
CA MET A 204 -12.62 2.97 -1.37
C MET A 204 -14.03 2.78 -1.93
N LEU A 205 -14.46 1.54 -2.14
CA LEU A 205 -15.82 1.22 -2.56
C LEU A 205 -16.77 0.99 -1.37
N GLY A 206 -16.34 1.30 -0.15
CA GLY A 206 -17.09 1.06 1.08
C GLY A 206 -17.41 -0.42 1.31
N VAL A 207 -16.55 -1.32 0.84
CA VAL A 207 -16.59 -2.77 1.09
C VAL A 207 -15.60 -3.05 2.21
N ILE A 208 -15.99 -3.84 3.20
CA ILE A 208 -15.11 -4.25 4.30
C ILE A 208 -14.26 -5.44 3.83
N PRO A 209 -12.94 -5.31 3.64
CA PRO A 209 -12.09 -6.42 3.29
C PRO A 209 -11.96 -7.41 4.46
N ILE A 210 -11.91 -8.69 4.12
CA ILE A 210 -11.62 -9.79 5.05
C ILE A 210 -10.25 -10.35 4.69
N VAL A 211 -9.34 -10.32 5.65
CA VAL A 211 -7.95 -10.74 5.51
C VAL A 211 -7.63 -11.86 6.49
N GLU A 212 -6.65 -12.69 6.15
CA GLU A 212 -5.99 -13.55 7.14
C GLU A 212 -4.91 -12.74 7.84
N LYS A 213 -4.71 -13.04 9.12
CA LYS A 213 -3.79 -12.36 10.01
C LYS A 213 -2.37 -12.38 9.44
N ASP A 214 -1.80 -11.18 9.41
CA ASP A 214 -0.45 -10.92 8.91
C ASP A 214 0.08 -9.70 9.65
N ILE A 215 1.40 -9.66 9.89
CA ILE A 215 2.06 -8.57 10.61
C ILE A 215 1.75 -7.19 10.03
N PHE A 216 1.60 -7.09 8.72
CA PHE A 216 1.21 -5.84 8.06
C PHE A 216 -0.16 -5.35 8.52
N TYR A 217 -1.14 -6.24 8.62
CA TYR A 217 -2.49 -5.86 9.05
C TYR A 217 -2.54 -5.54 10.55
N GLU A 218 -1.69 -6.18 11.36
CA GLU A 218 -1.51 -5.78 12.76
C GLU A 218 -0.94 -4.35 12.86
N ARG A 219 0.12 -4.04 12.11
CA ARG A 219 0.68 -2.68 12.02
C ARG A 219 -0.31 -1.67 11.45
N LEU A 220 -1.17 -2.10 10.53
CA LEU A 220 -2.24 -1.28 9.97
C LEU A 220 -3.28 -0.92 11.02
N CYS A 221 -3.67 -1.84 11.89
CA CYS A 221 -4.50 -1.54 13.05
C CYS A 221 -3.83 -0.55 14.01
N GLU A 222 -2.52 -0.69 14.26
CA GLU A 222 -1.81 0.24 15.15
C GLU A 222 -1.70 1.65 14.55
N THR A 223 -1.44 1.73 13.24
CA THR A 223 -1.26 3.00 12.52
C THR A 223 -2.60 3.70 12.22
N TYR A 224 -3.63 2.91 11.88
CA TYR A 224 -4.97 3.36 11.50
C TYR A 224 -6.05 2.52 12.21
N PRO A 225 -6.26 2.74 13.52
CA PRO A 225 -7.12 1.87 14.35
C PRO A 225 -8.59 1.85 13.95
N SER A 226 -9.05 2.87 13.22
CA SER A 226 -10.43 2.98 12.74
C SER A 226 -10.59 2.59 11.27
N LEU A 227 -9.61 1.94 10.64
CA LEU A 227 -9.76 1.48 9.25
C LEU A 227 -10.69 0.24 9.21
N PRO A 228 -11.72 0.19 8.33
CA PRO A 228 -12.64 -0.92 8.30
C PRO A 228 -12.01 -2.14 7.63
N PHE A 229 -11.78 -3.20 8.40
CA PHE A 229 -11.51 -4.53 7.89
C PHE A 229 -11.75 -5.59 8.96
N ILE A 230 -11.86 -6.84 8.53
CA ILE A 230 -11.93 -8.00 9.43
C ILE A 230 -10.66 -8.82 9.25
N MET A 231 -9.94 -9.02 10.35
CA MET A 231 -8.75 -9.87 10.40
C MET A 231 -9.10 -11.20 11.05
N LEU A 232 -8.95 -12.27 10.28
CA LEU A 232 -9.12 -13.66 10.74
C LEU A 232 -7.80 -14.22 11.22
N ASP A 233 -7.77 -14.99 12.31
CA ASP A 233 -6.54 -15.69 12.71
C ASP A 233 -6.07 -16.66 11.60
N LYS A 234 -7.02 -17.36 10.96
CA LYS A 234 -6.82 -18.20 9.78
C LYS A 234 -8.04 -18.18 8.87
N TRP A 235 -7.87 -18.46 7.58
CA TRP A 235 -8.98 -18.60 6.64
C TRP A 235 -10.05 -19.60 7.11
N ASP A 236 -9.66 -20.67 7.82
CA ASP A 236 -10.60 -21.63 8.39
C ASP A 236 -11.64 -21.01 9.34
N ASN A 237 -11.33 -19.88 9.99
CA ASN A 237 -12.30 -19.17 10.82
C ASN A 237 -13.40 -18.46 10.00
N LEU A 238 -13.22 -18.30 8.69
CA LEU A 238 -14.27 -17.78 7.81
C LEU A 238 -15.48 -18.72 7.77
N ASN A 239 -15.29 -20.04 7.92
CA ASN A 239 -16.38 -21.00 7.95
C ASN A 239 -17.39 -20.67 9.06
N ASP A 240 -16.90 -20.26 10.23
CA ASP A 240 -17.73 -19.97 11.40
C ASP A 240 -18.36 -18.56 11.33
N MET A 241 -17.73 -17.65 10.58
CA MET A 241 -18.13 -16.24 10.52
C MET A 241 -19.08 -15.92 9.36
N ILE A 242 -19.11 -16.74 8.30
CA ILE A 242 -19.82 -16.44 7.05
C ILE A 242 -21.30 -16.04 7.26
N GLU A 243 -21.99 -16.68 8.19
CA GLU A 243 -23.40 -16.42 8.50
C GLU A 243 -23.61 -15.11 9.26
N MET A 244 -22.58 -14.61 9.95
CA MET A 244 -22.59 -13.36 10.70
C MET A 244 -22.30 -12.13 9.82
N LEU A 245 -21.87 -12.34 8.57
CA LEU A 245 -21.61 -11.28 7.61
C LEU A 245 -22.94 -10.70 7.09
N ASP A 246 -23.55 -9.82 7.88
CA ASP A 246 -24.85 -9.21 7.58
C ASP A 246 -24.78 -7.67 7.51
N GLU A 247 -25.91 -7.04 7.19
CA GLU A 247 -25.99 -5.58 7.10
C GLU A 247 -25.77 -4.88 8.45
N LYS A 248 -26.10 -5.54 9.56
CA LYS A 248 -25.95 -4.95 10.89
C LYS A 248 -24.48 -4.87 11.26
N LEU A 249 -23.72 -5.96 11.07
CA LEU A 249 -22.27 -5.98 11.27
C LEU A 249 -21.59 -4.96 10.36
N TYR A 250 -22.00 -4.91 9.09
CA TYR A 250 -21.47 -3.95 8.13
C TYR A 250 -21.64 -2.50 8.61
N LYS A 251 -22.87 -2.10 8.98
CA LYS A 251 -23.15 -0.75 9.47
C LYS A 251 -22.34 -0.44 10.73
N ASN A 252 -22.30 -1.35 11.69
CA ASN A 252 -21.54 -1.16 12.93
C ASN A 252 -20.05 -0.87 12.67
N ILE A 253 -19.41 -1.59 11.74
CA ILE A 253 -18.01 -1.37 11.40
C ILE A 253 -17.85 -0.04 10.65
N MET A 254 -18.68 0.20 9.62
CA MET A 254 -18.59 1.42 8.80
C MET A 254 -18.86 2.70 9.59
N ASP A 255 -19.83 2.69 10.52
CA ASP A 255 -20.19 3.84 11.35
C ASP A 255 -19.06 4.22 12.33
N ALA A 256 -18.21 3.26 12.70
CA ALA A 256 -17.03 3.47 13.54
C ALA A 256 -15.75 3.81 12.75
N SER A 257 -15.82 3.83 11.41
CA SER A 257 -14.65 3.89 10.55
C SER A 257 -14.14 5.29 10.29
N ASP A 258 -12.82 5.43 10.15
CA ASP A 258 -12.14 6.61 9.63
C ASP A 258 -11.49 6.28 8.27
N LEU A 259 -11.94 6.98 7.23
CA LEU A 259 -11.47 6.80 5.86
C LEU A 259 -10.53 7.93 5.39
N THR A 260 -10.09 8.82 6.29
CA THR A 260 -9.22 9.97 5.97
C THR A 260 -7.94 9.55 5.24
N VAL A 261 -7.41 8.36 5.54
CA VAL A 261 -6.22 7.79 4.90
C VAL A 261 -6.37 7.56 3.39
N LEU A 262 -7.60 7.50 2.88
CA LEU A 262 -7.88 7.38 1.45
C LEU A 262 -7.79 8.72 0.71
N SER A 263 -7.80 9.83 1.44
CA SER A 263 -7.81 11.16 0.86
C SER A 263 -6.40 11.57 0.44
N GLU A 264 -6.25 12.03 -0.81
CA GLU A 264 -5.01 12.63 -1.28
C GLU A 264 -4.62 13.86 -0.43
N ASP A 265 -5.61 14.67 -0.04
CA ASP A 265 -5.39 15.89 0.76
C ASP A 265 -4.78 15.57 2.14
N PHE A 266 -5.17 14.44 2.75
CA PHE A 266 -4.60 14.00 4.02
C PHE A 266 -3.07 13.84 3.90
N TRP A 267 -2.61 13.14 2.87
CA TRP A 267 -1.19 12.92 2.65
C TRP A 267 -0.45 14.17 2.19
N ILE A 268 -1.06 14.97 1.31
CA ILE A 268 -0.50 16.27 0.91
C ILE A 268 -0.29 17.16 2.13
N SER A 269 -1.23 17.18 3.07
CA SER A 269 -1.10 17.96 4.30
C SER A 269 0.09 17.49 5.14
N LYS A 270 0.27 16.17 5.31
CA LYS A 270 1.43 15.59 6.02
C LYS A 270 2.76 15.92 5.34
N VAL A 271 2.84 15.82 4.00
CA VAL A 271 4.06 16.19 3.27
C VAL A 271 4.40 17.66 3.52
N LYS A 272 3.41 18.56 3.43
CA LYS A 272 3.63 19.99 3.67
C LYS A 272 4.06 20.28 5.10
N GLU A 273 3.47 19.61 6.09
CA GLU A 273 3.85 19.73 7.51
C GLU A 273 5.33 19.36 7.71
N ILE A 274 5.74 18.19 7.20
CA ILE A 274 7.11 17.67 7.31
C ILE A 274 8.12 18.59 6.61
N VAL A 275 7.80 19.07 5.42
CA VAL A 275 8.70 19.92 4.61
C VAL A 275 8.86 21.33 5.19
N ASN A 276 7.85 21.83 5.92
CA ASN A 276 7.83 23.16 6.53
C ASN A 276 8.34 23.19 7.98
N SER A 277 8.50 22.03 8.64
CA SER A 277 9.18 21.88 9.93
C SER A 277 10.70 21.96 9.82
#